data_AF-A0A354CXK1-F1
#
_entry.id   AF-A0A354CXK1-F1
#
_cell.length_a   1.000
_cell.length_b   1.000
_cell.length_c   1.000
_cell.angle_alpha   90.00
_cell.angle_beta   90.00
_cell.angle_gamma   90.00
#
_symmetry.space_group_name_H-M   'P 1'
#
loop_
_entity.id
_entity.type
_entity.pdbx_description
1 polymer ?
#
loop_
_entity_poly.entity_id
_entity_poly.type
_entity_poly.pdbx_seq_one_letter_code
_entity_poly.pdbx_strand_id
1 'polypeptide(L)' 'EINRLENVGDRLLRDAFAALFDGSPDPIAVIKWRELYELLETATDKGEDVANTIEGIVLKNA' A
#
# COMPACT_ATOMS: atom_id res chain seq x y z
N GLU A 1 7.21 -9.55 10.42
CA GLU A 1 5.76 -9.57 10.15
C GLU A 1 5.29 -8.34 9.37
N ILE A 2 5.75 -7.13 9.71
CA ILE A 2 5.40 -5.92 8.96
C ILE A 2 5.81 -6.01 7.48
N ASN A 3 7.06 -6.39 7.18
CA ASN A 3 7.48 -6.67 5.80
C ASN A 3 6.59 -7.70 5.08
N ARG A 4 6.06 -8.71 5.79
CA ARG A 4 5.16 -9.70 5.17
C ARG A 4 3.81 -9.07 4.79
N LEU A 5 3.28 -8.22 5.68
CA LEU A 5 2.01 -7.54 5.49
C LEU A 5 2.10 -6.45 4.42
N GLU A 6 3.19 -5.67 4.40
CA GLU A 6 3.47 -4.69 3.34
C GLU A 6 3.51 -5.38 1.97
N ASN A 7 4.33 -6.42 1.81
CA ASN A 7 4.36 -7.24 0.60
C ASN A 7 2.98 -7.77 0.15
N VAL A 8 2.07 -8.06 1.08
CA VAL A 8 0.69 -8.46 0.75
C VAL A 8 -0.13 -7.26 0.29
N GLY A 9 -0.06 -6.13 0.99
CA GLY A 9 -0.71 -4.88 0.59
C GLY A 9 -0.29 -4.42 -0.80
N ASP A 10 1.00 -4.51 -1.07
CA ASP A 10 1.64 -4.20 -2.36
C ASP A 10 1.11 -5.03 -3.54
N ARG A 11 0.84 -6.32 -3.29
CA ARG A 11 0.24 -7.20 -4.29
C ARG A 11 -1.24 -6.87 -4.48
N LEU A 12 -1.97 -6.69 -3.39
CA LEU A 12 -3.38 -6.32 -3.44
C LEU A 12 -3.62 -5.00 -4.17
N LEU A 13 -2.77 -4.00 -3.96
CA LEU A 13 -2.84 -2.71 -4.65
C LEU A 13 -2.62 -2.88 -6.16
N ARG A 14 -1.61 -3.66 -6.56
CA ARG A 14 -1.33 -3.94 -7.97
C ARG A 14 -2.49 -4.67 -8.64
N ASP A 15 -3.04 -5.69 -7.99
CA ASP A 15 -4.18 -6.44 -8.50
C ASP A 15 -5.44 -5.56 -8.59
N ALA A 16 -5.67 -4.73 -7.58
CA ALA A 16 -6.79 -3.78 -7.56
C ALA A 16 -6.66 -2.73 -8.68
N PHE A 17 -5.46 -2.21 -8.93
CA PHE A 17 -5.20 -1.28 -10.02
C PHE A 17 -5.43 -1.91 -11.38
N ALA A 18 -4.96 -3.15 -11.60
CA ALA A 18 -5.22 -3.87 -12.85
C ALA A 18 -6.74 -4.02 -13.08
N ALA A 19 -7.47 -4.44 -12.04
CA ALA A 19 -8.91 -4.63 -12.10
C ALA A 19 -9.71 -3.33 -12.40
N LEU A 20 -9.16 -2.14 -12.10
CA LEU A 20 -9.83 -0.88 -12.43
C LEU A 20 -9.99 -0.65 -13.94
N PHE A 21 -9.14 -1.28 -14.76
CA PHE A 21 -9.11 -1.06 -16.21
C PHE A 21 -9.75 -2.21 -17.00
N ASP A 22 -10.26 -3.24 -16.34
CA ASP A 22 -10.87 -4.38 -17.01
C ASP A 22 -12.18 -4.00 -17.74
N GLY A 23 -12.32 -4.44 -18.98
CA GLY A 23 -13.51 -4.21 -19.80
C GLY A 23 -13.59 -2.77 -20.34
N SER A 24 -14.66 -2.06 -19.99
CA SER A 24 -14.91 -0.67 -20.43
C SER A 24 -15.44 0.16 -19.25
N PRO A 25 -14.57 0.47 -18.26
CA PRO A 25 -14.98 1.12 -17.02
C PRO A 25 -15.33 2.59 -17.23
N ASP A 26 -16.16 3.14 -16.33
CA ASP A 26 -16.38 4.58 -16.25
C ASP A 26 -15.09 5.29 -15.79
N PRO A 27 -14.51 6.21 -16.58
CA PRO A 27 -13.29 6.92 -16.22
C PRO A 27 -13.38 7.66 -14.87
N ILE A 28 -14.57 8.18 -14.50
CA ILE A 28 -14.76 8.87 -13.22
C ILE A 28 -14.66 7.88 -12.07
N ALA A 29 -15.21 6.68 -12.23
CA ALA A 29 -15.09 5.61 -11.24
C ALA A 29 -13.63 5.16 -11.08
N VAL A 30 -12.89 5.01 -12.18
CA VAL A 30 -11.46 4.65 -12.15
C VAL A 30 -10.66 5.66 -11.35
N ILE A 31 -10.85 6.96 -11.59
CA ILE A 31 -10.14 8.03 -10.86
C ILE A 31 -10.44 7.96 -9.35
N LYS A 32 -11.72 7.85 -8.98
CA LYS A 32 -12.13 7.80 -7.57
C LYS A 32 -11.53 6.61 -6.82
N TRP A 33 -11.59 5.42 -7.42
CA TRP A 33 -11.07 4.22 -6.78
C TRP A 33 -9.55 4.23 -6.72
N ARG A 34 -8.88 4.71 -7.77
CA ARG A 34 -7.43 4.87 -7.76
C ARG A 34 -7.00 5.79 -6.62
N GLU A 35 -7.59 6.97 -6.48
CA GLU A 35 -7.25 7.92 -5.40
C GLU A 35 -7.48 7.31 -4.01
N LEU A 36 -8.57 6.56 -3.83
CA LEU A 36 -8.84 5.89 -2.56
C LEU A 36 -7.80 4.80 -2.24
N TYR A 37 -7.43 3.99 -3.23
CA TYR A 37 -6.43 2.94 -3.07
C TYR A 37 -5.03 3.51 -2.80
N GLU A 38 -4.64 4.60 -3.47
CA GLU A 38 -3.39 5.33 -3.18
C GLU A 38 -3.41 5.88 -1.74
N LEU A 39 -4.54 6.43 -1.28
CA LEU A 39 -4.67 6.90 0.10
C LEU A 39 -4.51 5.77 1.13
N LEU A 40 -5.06 4.59 0.84
CA LEU A 40 -4.91 3.41 1.72
C LEU A 40 -3.47 2.92 1.77
N GLU A 41 -2.78 2.88 0.63
CA GLU A 41 -1.35 2.53 0.57
C GLU A 41 -0.52 3.49 1.40
N THR A 42 -0.74 4.80 1.26
CA THR A 42 -0.03 5.82 2.02
C THR A 42 -0.26 5.66 3.52
N ALA A 43 -1.47 5.29 3.94
CA ALA A 43 -1.76 5.03 5.35
C ALA A 43 -1.00 3.81 5.88
N THR A 44 -0.89 2.74 5.08
CA THR A 44 -0.14 1.53 5.48
C THR A 44 1.38 1.74 5.46
N ASP A 45 1.91 2.48 4.49
CA ASP A 45 3.32 2.88 4.37
C ASP A 45 3.81 3.65 5.60
N LYS A 46 2.97 4.55 6.13
CA LYS A 46 3.28 5.27 7.38
C LYS A 46 3.42 4.34 8.58
N GLY A 47 2.73 3.21 8.59
CA GLY A 47 2.91 2.18 9.61
C GLY A 47 4.24 1.45 9.48
N GLU A 48 4.69 1.22 8.24
CA GLU A 48 5.99 0.62 7.93
C GLU A 48 7.14 1.56 8.31
N ASP A 49 7.04 2.85 7.98
CA ASP A 49 8.03 3.87 8.35
C ASP A 49 8.36 3.86 9.86
N VAL A 50 7.31 3.77 10.68
CA VAL A 50 7.45 3.69 12.15
C VAL A 50 8.15 2.40 12.55
N ALA A 51 7.80 1.27 11.94
CA ALA A 51 8.42 -0.01 12.22
C ALA A 51 9.91 -0.03 11.86
N ASN A 52 10.26 0.48 10.67
CA ASN A 52 11.62 0.61 10.16
C ASN A 52 12.46 1.52 11.09
N THR A 53 11.85 2.60 11.59
CA THR A 53 12.50 3.49 12.58
C THR A 53 12.81 2.74 13.88
N ILE A 54 11.85 1.98 14.42
CA ILE A 54 12.03 1.20 15.65
C ILE A 54 13.10 0.12 15.45
N GLU A 55 13.06 -0.62 14.33
CA GLU A 55 14.07 -1.62 14.00
C GLU A 55 15.48 -1.02 13.98
N GLY A 56 15.64 0.14 13.34
CA GLY A 56 16.91 0.86 13.30
C GLY A 56 17.42 1.29 14.68
N ILE A 57 16.54 1.65 15.61
CA ILE A 57 16.91 1.95 17.01
C ILE A 57 17.39 0.69 17.73
N VAL A 58 16.67 -0.41 17.58
CA VAL A 58 17.01 -1.69 18.21
C VAL A 58 18.37 -2.18 17.73
N LEU A 59 18.63 -2.18 16.42
CA LEU A 59 19.90 -2.61 15.85
C LEU A 59 21.10 -1.76 16.29
N LYS A 60 20.89 -0.46 16.55
CA LYS A 60 21.96 0.44 17.03
C LYS A 60 22.31 0.26 18.51
N ASN A 61 21.41 -0.33 19.30
CA ASN A 61 21.58 -0.53 20.75
C ASN A 61 21.74 -2.01 21.12
N ALA A 62 21.93 -2.89 20.12
CA ALA A 62 22.22 -4.31 20.28
C ALA A 62 23.73 -4.60 20.34
#